data_AF-A0AAN6Z7F5-F1
#
_entry.id   AF-A0AAN6Z7F5-F1
#
_cell.length_a   1.000
_cell.length_b   1.000
_cell.length_c   1.000
_cell.angle_alpha   90.00
_cell.angle_beta   90.00
_cell.angle_gamma   90.00
#
_symmetry.space_group_name_H-M   'P 1'
#
loop_
_entity.id
_entity.type
_entity.pdbx_description
1 polymer ?
#
loop_
_entity_poly.entity_id
_entity_poly.type
_entity_poly.pdbx_seq_one_letter_code
_entity_poly.pdbx_strand_id
1 'polypeptide(L)'
;MSMRPSLFTRGLSGLSQSSDPNSPMSSVSSPAEQRDDAKRNFLKAMRPLPTQHYWHVWFDRQQQQQNTSSSGGEYQAQLEQLGTRIESVQDFWRYNNNTPVDQIKMRESLYLFKVGFKPIWEDRRNVLGGSWTFRVPKSIGPDVWTRVQLLAIGEKLQSVLEEGDQICGVGLSVRFNSHLISIWHRDASRQQSIDNMLQCVLDELPAELRPKPDNYFYKKHSDHAGFKVPPELQAVVDSQRVREAAAKAAQEQAAAAASGGQASNVVEVPPSGAE
;
A
#
# COMPACT_ATOMS: atom_id res chain seq x y z
N MET A 1 -25.53 26.13 7.84
CA MET A 1 -24.64 26.74 6.83
C MET A 1 -23.45 27.35 7.56
N SER A 2 -22.35 26.61 7.71
CA SER A 2 -21.16 27.10 8.43
C SER A 2 -20.37 28.02 7.49
N MET A 3 -20.24 29.30 7.87
CA MET A 3 -19.44 30.26 7.11
C MET A 3 -17.95 30.01 7.33
N ARG A 4 -17.19 29.92 6.24
CA ARG A 4 -15.72 29.84 6.28
C ARG A 4 -15.16 31.10 6.96
N PRO A 5 -14.14 31.00 7.84
CA PRO A 5 -13.51 32.18 8.41
C PRO A 5 -12.79 32.98 7.31
N SER A 6 -12.95 34.31 7.32
CA SER A 6 -12.14 35.18 6.47
C SER A 6 -10.70 35.18 6.96
N LEU A 7 -9.75 34.91 6.06
CA LEU A 7 -8.33 35.05 6.32
C LEU A 7 -8.00 36.52 6.59
N PHE A 8 -7.70 36.85 7.85
CA PHE A 8 -7.15 38.16 8.23
C PHE A 8 -5.68 38.25 7.80
N THR A 9 -5.40 39.00 6.74
CA THR A 9 -4.04 39.39 6.36
C THR A 9 -3.61 40.64 7.13
N ARG A 10 -3.30 40.51 8.42
CA ARG A 10 -2.62 41.58 9.17
C ARG A 10 -1.11 41.48 8.89
N GLY A 11 -0.56 42.42 8.11
CA GLY A 11 0.89 42.56 7.95
C GLY A 11 1.42 42.88 6.55
N LEU A 12 0.59 43.20 5.56
CA LEU A 12 1.09 43.75 4.29
C LEU A 12 1.09 45.27 4.36
N SER A 13 2.28 45.85 4.32
CA SER A 13 2.52 47.30 4.22
C SER A 13 1.72 47.87 3.04
N GLY A 14 0.95 48.92 3.30
CA GLY A 14 0.17 49.61 2.28
C GLY A 14 1.08 50.15 1.17
N LEU A 15 0.97 49.59 -0.03
CA LEU A 15 1.38 50.26 -1.24
C LEU A 15 0.24 51.21 -1.62
N SER A 16 0.42 52.49 -1.31
CA SER A 16 -0.36 53.57 -1.88
C SER A 16 -0.19 53.54 -3.41
N GLN A 17 -1.13 52.95 -4.12
CA GLN A 17 -1.29 53.23 -5.55
C GLN A 17 -2.00 54.58 -5.66
N SER A 18 -1.25 55.65 -5.94
CA SER A 18 -1.84 56.88 -6.46
C SER A 18 -2.38 56.58 -7.85
N SER A 19 -3.70 56.43 -7.97
CA SER A 19 -4.40 56.28 -9.25
C SER A 19 -4.53 57.65 -9.92
N ASP A 20 -3.69 57.91 -10.91
CA ASP A 20 -3.85 59.03 -11.83
C ASP A 20 -4.82 58.60 -12.95
N PRO A 21 -5.95 59.29 -13.17
CA PRO A 21 -7.03 58.80 -14.05
C PRO A 21 -6.76 58.91 -15.56
N ASN A 22 -5.53 59.25 -16.00
CA ASN A 22 -5.22 59.54 -17.40
C ASN A 22 -4.00 58.81 -17.99
N SER A 23 -3.55 57.69 -17.39
CA SER A 23 -2.54 56.82 -18.02
C SER A 23 -3.17 55.58 -18.65
N PRO A 24 -2.77 55.18 -19.87
CA PRO A 24 -3.23 53.94 -20.47
C PRO A 24 -2.80 52.77 -19.57
N MET A 25 -3.78 51.97 -19.19
CA MET A 25 -3.70 50.89 -18.21
C MET A 25 -2.84 49.73 -18.72
N SER A 26 -1.52 49.94 -18.81
CA SER A 26 -0.58 48.82 -18.76
C SER A 26 -0.59 48.33 -17.32
N SER A 27 -1.27 47.22 -17.06
CA SER A 27 -1.18 46.52 -15.78
C SER A 27 0.28 46.10 -15.56
N VAL A 28 1.07 46.97 -14.95
CA VAL A 28 2.46 46.67 -14.59
C VAL A 28 2.39 45.71 -13.41
N SER A 29 2.32 44.41 -13.70
CA SER A 29 2.42 43.35 -12.68
C SER A 29 3.67 43.61 -11.85
N SER A 30 3.55 43.52 -10.53
CA SER A 30 4.70 43.73 -9.63
C SER A 30 5.84 42.77 -10.02
N PRO A 31 7.13 43.16 -9.87
CA PRO A 31 8.25 42.25 -10.10
C PRO A 31 8.15 40.92 -9.33
N ALA A 32 7.42 40.88 -8.22
CA ALA A 32 7.10 39.64 -7.50
C ALA A 32 6.11 38.75 -8.27
N GLU A 33 5.03 39.34 -8.81
CA GLU A 33 4.02 38.62 -9.59
C GLU A 33 4.61 38.06 -10.89
N GLN A 34 5.47 38.84 -11.56
CA GLN A 34 6.18 38.38 -12.77
C GLN A 34 7.09 37.19 -12.50
N ARG A 35 7.78 37.17 -11.34
CA ARG A 35 8.62 36.04 -10.92
C ARG A 35 7.80 34.80 -10.61
N ASP A 36 6.63 34.96 -9.99
CA ASP A 36 5.74 33.84 -9.69
C ASP A 36 5.08 33.28 -10.96
N ASP A 37 4.74 34.14 -11.92
CA ASP A 37 4.26 33.71 -13.25
C ASP A 37 5.34 32.98 -14.04
N ALA A 38 6.57 33.48 -14.03
CA ALA A 38 7.71 32.81 -14.65
C ALA A 38 7.96 31.43 -14.01
N LYS A 39 7.91 31.33 -12.67
CA LYS A 39 8.01 30.03 -11.96
C LYS A 39 6.88 29.08 -12.32
N ARG A 40 5.63 29.55 -12.37
CA ARG A 40 4.47 28.74 -12.76
C ARG A 40 4.59 28.26 -14.20
N ASN A 41 5.03 29.12 -15.11
CA ASN A 41 5.24 28.75 -16.52
C ASN A 41 6.39 27.77 -16.68
N PHE A 42 7.49 27.95 -15.94
CA PHE A 42 8.59 26.99 -15.89
C PHE A 42 8.14 25.62 -15.38
N LEU A 43 7.38 25.57 -14.28
CA LEU A 43 6.83 24.31 -13.74
C LEU A 43 5.82 23.65 -14.69
N LYS A 44 5.05 24.43 -15.45
CA LYS A 44 4.15 23.91 -16.51
C LYS A 44 4.93 23.36 -17.71
N ALA A 45 6.08 23.95 -18.03
CA ALA A 45 6.95 23.51 -19.12
C ALA A 45 7.80 22.29 -18.74
N MET A 46 7.96 22.00 -17.44
CA MET A 46 8.63 20.78 -16.99
C MET A 46 7.81 19.54 -17.33
N ARG A 47 8.47 18.54 -17.90
CA ARG A 47 7.87 17.22 -18.16
C ARG A 47 7.38 16.63 -16.82
N PRO A 48 6.18 16.01 -16.78
CA PRO A 48 5.72 15.27 -15.62
C PRO A 48 6.77 14.27 -15.13
N LEU A 49 6.91 14.14 -13.81
CA LEU A 49 7.89 13.23 -13.22
C LEU A 49 7.30 11.82 -13.29
N PRO A 50 7.90 10.89 -14.06
CA PRO A 50 7.33 9.57 -14.25
C PRO A 50 7.42 8.74 -12.97
N THR A 51 6.45 7.87 -12.74
CA THR A 51 6.56 6.79 -11.76
C THR A 51 7.37 5.63 -12.36
N GLN A 52 8.04 4.84 -11.52
CA GLN A 52 8.83 3.68 -11.98
C GLN A 52 7.94 2.63 -12.66
N HIS A 53 6.76 2.38 -12.08
CA HIS A 53 5.72 1.54 -12.64
C HIS A 53 4.48 2.38 -12.90
N TYR A 54 3.65 1.95 -13.84
CA TYR A 54 2.33 2.52 -14.02
C TYR A 54 1.32 1.85 -13.10
N TRP A 55 0.31 2.60 -12.70
CA TRP A 55 -0.70 2.14 -11.74
C TRP A 55 -2.11 2.34 -12.26
N HIS A 56 -3.00 1.41 -11.89
CA HIS A 56 -4.43 1.51 -12.08
C HIS A 56 -5.14 1.60 -10.73
N VAL A 57 -6.16 2.44 -10.70
CA VAL A 57 -7.07 2.53 -9.57
C VAL A 57 -8.24 1.61 -9.85
N TRP A 58 -8.61 0.80 -8.86
CA TRP A 58 -9.78 -0.07 -8.94
C TRP A 58 -10.73 0.22 -7.79
N PHE A 59 -12.01 0.05 -8.04
CA PHE A 59 -13.06 0.20 -7.05
C PHE A 59 -13.92 -1.04 -7.03
N ASP A 60 -14.04 -1.66 -5.87
CA ASP A 60 -14.92 -2.80 -5.64
C ASP A 60 -16.18 -2.33 -4.92
N ARG A 61 -17.31 -2.46 -5.62
CA ARG A 61 -18.64 -2.22 -5.08
C ARG A 61 -19.25 -3.54 -4.67
N GLN A 62 -19.54 -3.72 -3.39
CA GLN A 62 -20.37 -4.83 -2.98
C GLN A 62 -21.83 -4.54 -3.33
N GLN A 63 -22.48 -5.42 -4.11
CA GLN A 63 -23.93 -5.34 -4.29
C GLN A 63 -24.63 -5.49 -2.94
N GLN A 64 -25.59 -4.60 -2.66
CA GLN A 64 -26.65 -4.95 -1.72
C GLN A 64 -27.38 -6.15 -2.33
N GLN A 65 -27.25 -7.33 -1.73
CA GLN A 65 -28.15 -8.44 -2.03
C GLN A 65 -29.57 -7.97 -1.71
N GLN A 66 -30.28 -7.46 -2.72
CA GLN A 66 -31.71 -7.30 -2.66
C GLN A 66 -32.31 -8.71 -2.75
N ASN A 67 -32.81 -9.20 -1.62
CA ASN A 67 -33.86 -10.21 -1.51
C ASN A 67 -33.82 -11.39 -2.50
N THR A 68 -32.82 -12.26 -2.40
CA THR A 68 -33.03 -13.66 -2.78
C THR A 68 -32.40 -14.56 -1.73
N SER A 69 -33.27 -15.11 -0.87
CA SER A 69 -33.04 -16.28 -0.05
C SER A 69 -32.59 -17.45 -0.93
N SER A 70 -31.29 -17.59 -1.15
CA SER A 70 -30.69 -18.75 -1.84
C SER A 70 -29.29 -18.96 -1.28
N SER A 71 -29.13 -20.13 -0.67
CA SER A 71 -27.94 -20.62 0.01
C SER A 71 -26.63 -20.42 -0.76
N GLY A 72 -25.57 -20.01 -0.06
CA GLY A 72 -24.18 -20.13 -0.53
C GLY A 72 -23.72 -19.02 -1.48
N GLY A 73 -23.91 -17.74 -1.11
CA GLY A 73 -23.51 -16.61 -1.94
C GLY A 73 -22.01 -16.57 -2.22
N GLU A 74 -21.62 -16.96 -3.44
CA GLU A 74 -20.28 -16.72 -3.97
C GLU A 74 -20.02 -15.21 -4.01
N TYR A 75 -18.93 -14.75 -3.38
CA TYR A 75 -18.50 -13.37 -3.50
C TYR A 75 -18.02 -13.12 -4.93
N GLN A 76 -18.76 -12.30 -5.68
CA GLN A 76 -18.37 -11.84 -7.00
C GLN A 76 -17.99 -10.37 -6.88
N ALA A 77 -16.67 -10.08 -6.87
CA ALA A 77 -16.17 -8.72 -6.85
C ALA A 77 -16.61 -7.99 -8.12
N GLN A 78 -17.34 -6.88 -7.98
CA GLN A 78 -17.65 -6.00 -9.12
C GLN A 78 -16.55 -4.95 -9.18
N LEU A 79 -15.44 -5.37 -9.78
CA LEU A 79 -14.24 -4.55 -9.84
C LEU A 79 -14.27 -3.61 -11.04
N GLU A 80 -14.41 -2.31 -10.77
CA GLU A 80 -14.42 -1.25 -11.76
C GLU A 80 -13.04 -0.58 -11.80
N GLN A 81 -12.43 -0.48 -12.98
CA GLN A 81 -11.20 0.32 -13.13
C GLN A 81 -11.59 1.81 -13.22
N LEU A 82 -11.07 2.63 -12.31
CA LEU A 82 -11.39 4.05 -12.25
C LEU A 82 -10.36 4.89 -13.01
N GLY A 83 -10.86 5.82 -13.80
CA GLY A 83 -10.07 6.89 -14.42
C GLY A 83 -8.99 6.39 -15.39
N THR A 84 -8.04 7.28 -15.66
CA THR A 84 -6.86 6.97 -16.49
C THR A 84 -5.74 6.36 -15.65
N ARG A 85 -4.82 5.70 -16.35
CA ARG A 85 -3.59 5.16 -15.78
C ARG A 85 -2.76 6.27 -15.12
N ILE A 86 -2.23 6.00 -13.94
CA ILE A 86 -1.27 6.88 -13.26
C ILE A 86 0.12 6.55 -13.81
N GLU A 87 0.71 7.52 -14.50
CA GLU A 87 2.03 7.40 -15.14
C GLU A 87 3.07 8.36 -14.55
N SER A 88 2.60 9.35 -13.79
CA SER A 88 3.42 10.40 -13.21
C SER A 88 2.98 10.73 -11.78
N VAL A 89 3.87 11.38 -11.04
CA VAL A 89 3.59 11.92 -9.70
C VAL A 89 2.42 12.92 -9.76
N GLN A 90 2.34 13.71 -10.84
CA GLN A 90 1.25 14.65 -11.07
C GLN A 90 -0.09 13.93 -11.25
N ASP A 91 -0.13 12.82 -11.99
CA ASP A 91 -1.36 12.04 -12.17
C ASP A 91 -1.82 11.39 -10.88
N PHE A 92 -0.87 10.90 -10.06
CA PHE A 92 -1.18 10.40 -8.73
C PHE A 92 -1.86 11.48 -7.88
N TRP A 93 -1.29 12.69 -7.80
CA TRP A 93 -1.89 13.76 -7.00
C TRP A 93 -3.22 14.25 -7.57
N ARG A 94 -3.41 14.24 -8.89
CA ARG A 94 -4.73 14.51 -9.51
C ARG A 94 -5.76 13.49 -9.04
N TYR A 95 -5.42 12.20 -9.05
CA TYR A 95 -6.30 11.15 -8.55
C TYR A 95 -6.55 11.28 -7.04
N ASN A 96 -5.48 11.32 -6.25
CA ASN A 96 -5.55 11.28 -4.78
C ASN A 96 -6.33 12.48 -4.22
N ASN A 97 -6.07 13.71 -4.72
CA ASN A 97 -6.75 14.91 -4.22
C ASN A 97 -8.23 14.98 -4.59
N ASN A 98 -8.66 14.30 -5.66
CA ASN A 98 -10.04 14.34 -6.15
C ASN A 98 -10.85 13.08 -5.79
N THR A 99 -10.25 12.12 -5.08
CA THR A 99 -10.94 10.91 -4.65
C THR A 99 -11.55 11.12 -3.26
N PRO A 100 -12.89 11.09 -3.11
CA PRO A 100 -13.55 11.33 -1.83
C PRO A 100 -13.51 10.07 -0.95
N VAL A 101 -12.34 9.77 -0.37
CA VAL A 101 -12.10 8.56 0.45
C VAL A 101 -13.06 8.49 1.65
N ASP A 102 -13.42 9.65 2.21
CA ASP A 102 -14.36 9.82 3.32
C ASP A 102 -15.81 9.45 2.96
N GLN A 103 -16.16 9.41 1.67
CA GLN A 103 -17.51 9.10 1.18
C GLN A 103 -17.67 7.65 0.73
N ILE A 104 -16.60 6.85 0.76
CA ILE A 104 -16.65 5.42 0.41
C ILE A 104 -17.49 4.68 1.45
N LYS A 105 -18.45 3.89 0.98
CA LYS A 105 -19.44 3.24 1.85
C LYS A 105 -18.87 1.99 2.51
N MET A 106 -19.52 1.57 3.59
CA MET A 106 -19.17 0.33 4.28
C MET A 106 -19.20 -0.86 3.32
N ARG A 107 -18.15 -1.69 3.39
CA ARG A 107 -17.91 -2.86 2.54
C ARG A 107 -17.49 -2.57 1.09
N GLU A 108 -17.31 -1.31 0.71
CA GLU A 108 -16.63 -0.94 -0.54
C GLU A 108 -15.12 -0.89 -0.32
N SER A 109 -14.37 -1.08 -1.40
CA SER A 109 -12.90 -1.04 -1.37
C SER A 109 -12.34 -0.26 -2.56
N LEU A 110 -11.23 0.43 -2.32
CA LEU A 110 -10.45 1.19 -3.30
C LEU A 110 -9.04 0.59 -3.35
N TYR A 111 -8.52 0.34 -4.55
CA TYR A 111 -7.21 -0.27 -4.74
C TYR A 111 -6.36 0.55 -5.70
N LEU A 112 -5.06 0.55 -5.46
CA LEU A 112 -4.04 1.12 -6.35
C LEU A 112 -3.05 0.01 -6.68
N PHE A 113 -3.10 -0.52 -7.90
CA PHE A 113 -2.34 -1.71 -8.32
C PHE A 113 -1.44 -1.41 -9.50
N LYS A 114 -0.26 -2.04 -9.55
CA LYS A 114 0.62 -1.95 -10.71
C LYS A 114 -0.11 -2.49 -11.95
N VAL A 115 0.16 -1.88 -13.10
CA VAL A 115 -0.47 -2.30 -14.36
C VAL A 115 -0.18 -3.78 -14.66
N GLY A 116 -1.23 -4.49 -15.06
CA GLY A 116 -1.19 -5.93 -15.32
C GLY A 116 -1.42 -6.79 -14.08
N PHE A 117 -1.62 -6.20 -12.90
CA PHE A 117 -2.17 -6.89 -11.73
C PHE A 117 -3.63 -6.47 -11.53
N LYS A 118 -4.47 -7.43 -11.15
CA LYS A 118 -5.83 -7.17 -10.68
C LYS A 118 -5.90 -7.43 -9.18
N PRO A 119 -6.62 -6.62 -8.38
CA PRO A 119 -6.82 -6.85 -6.94
C PRO A 119 -7.80 -8.00 -6.65
N ILE A 120 -7.54 -9.18 -7.23
CA ILE A 120 -8.23 -10.44 -6.98
C ILE A 120 -7.17 -11.49 -6.65
N TRP A 121 -7.46 -12.39 -5.72
CA TRP A 121 -6.50 -13.40 -5.25
C TRP A 121 -6.19 -14.42 -6.35
N GLU A 122 -7.17 -14.68 -7.21
CA GLU A 122 -7.16 -15.66 -8.29
C GLU A 122 -6.40 -15.17 -9.53
N ASP A 123 -5.95 -13.91 -9.56
CA ASP A 123 -5.10 -13.42 -10.64
C ASP A 123 -3.81 -14.25 -10.69
N ARG A 124 -3.39 -14.64 -11.90
CA ARG A 124 -2.17 -15.44 -12.12
C ARG A 124 -0.94 -14.87 -11.44
N ARG A 125 -0.85 -13.55 -11.29
CA ARG A 125 0.28 -12.87 -10.67
C ARG A 125 0.15 -12.75 -9.15
N ASN A 126 -1.03 -13.01 -8.57
CA ASN A 126 -1.28 -12.92 -7.13
C ASN A 126 -1.46 -14.28 -6.46
N VAL A 127 -1.70 -15.37 -7.22
CA VAL A 127 -2.09 -16.68 -6.67
C VAL A 127 -1.11 -17.26 -5.64
N LEU A 128 0.19 -16.93 -5.75
CA LEU A 128 1.24 -17.35 -4.81
C LEU A 128 1.58 -16.29 -3.75
N GLY A 129 0.91 -15.15 -3.81
CA GLY A 129 1.19 -13.98 -2.98
C GLY A 129 0.48 -13.99 -1.66
N GLY A 130 0.60 -12.86 -0.98
CA GLY A 130 -0.11 -12.57 0.25
C GLY A 130 -0.19 -11.09 0.50
N SER A 131 -0.78 -10.75 1.64
CA SER A 131 -0.93 -9.35 2.03
C SER A 131 -0.79 -9.12 3.52
N TRP A 132 -0.13 -8.00 3.85
CA TRP A 132 -0.30 -7.37 5.16
C TRP A 132 -1.60 -6.59 5.15
N THR A 133 -2.37 -6.69 6.23
CA THR A 133 -3.57 -5.89 6.47
C THR A 133 -3.44 -5.16 7.80
N PHE A 134 -3.54 -3.83 7.75
CA PHE A 134 -3.52 -2.92 8.89
C PHE A 134 -4.93 -2.40 9.16
N ARG A 135 -5.45 -2.67 10.36
CA ARG A 135 -6.73 -2.15 10.85
C ARG A 135 -6.48 -0.81 11.53
N VAL A 136 -7.05 0.26 10.97
CA VAL A 136 -6.89 1.61 11.49
C VAL A 136 -8.24 2.26 11.78
N PRO A 137 -8.36 3.13 12.81
CA PRO A 137 -9.55 3.94 13.02
C PRO A 137 -9.91 4.76 11.79
N LYS A 138 -11.22 4.96 11.55
CA LYS A 138 -11.70 5.75 10.40
C LYS A 138 -11.18 7.19 10.38
N SER A 139 -10.94 7.77 11.56
CA SER A 139 -10.43 9.14 11.69
C SER A 139 -9.03 9.33 11.09
N ILE A 140 -8.18 8.29 11.11
CA ILE A 140 -6.82 8.33 10.57
C ILE A 140 -6.67 7.56 9.25
N GLY A 141 -7.68 6.78 8.87
CA GLY A 141 -7.62 5.87 7.73
C GLY A 141 -7.28 6.56 6.40
N PRO A 142 -7.85 7.72 6.05
CA PRO A 142 -7.48 8.45 4.84
C PRO A 142 -5.99 8.86 4.82
N ASP A 143 -5.44 9.29 5.95
CA ASP A 143 -4.04 9.71 6.04
C ASP A 143 -3.08 8.52 5.91
N VAL A 144 -3.38 7.41 6.60
CA VAL A 144 -2.61 6.17 6.47
C VAL A 144 -2.68 5.65 5.03
N TRP A 145 -3.85 5.71 4.40
CA TRP A 145 -4.05 5.31 3.02
C TRP A 145 -3.18 6.13 2.05
N THR A 146 -3.18 7.46 2.17
CA THR A 146 -2.34 8.32 1.34
C THR A 146 -0.85 8.02 1.54
N ARG A 147 -0.39 7.83 2.78
CA ARG A 147 1.01 7.48 3.06
C ARG A 147 1.40 6.13 2.48
N VAL A 148 0.57 5.10 2.63
CA VAL A 148 0.85 3.77 2.06
C VAL A 148 0.89 3.82 0.53
N GLN A 149 0.02 4.60 -0.13
CA GLN A 149 0.12 4.82 -1.57
C GLN A 149 1.43 5.49 -1.96
N LEU A 150 1.90 6.49 -1.20
CA LEU A 150 3.19 7.14 -1.44
C LEU A 150 4.37 6.16 -1.31
N LEU A 151 4.34 5.28 -0.31
CA LEU A 151 5.35 4.22 -0.17
C LEU A 151 5.32 3.23 -1.35
N ALA A 152 4.14 2.98 -1.93
CA ALA A 152 3.99 2.13 -3.11
C ALA A 152 4.53 2.80 -4.38
N ILE A 153 4.01 3.96 -4.76
CA ILE A 153 4.39 4.64 -6.02
C ILE A 153 5.82 5.19 -5.99
N GLY A 154 6.34 5.48 -4.78
CA GLY A 154 7.71 5.89 -4.54
C GLY A 154 8.71 4.73 -4.45
N GLU A 155 8.25 3.49 -4.72
CA GLU A 155 9.03 2.25 -4.71
C GLU A 155 9.74 1.93 -3.37
N LYS A 156 9.32 2.55 -2.26
CA LYS A 156 9.84 2.22 -0.93
C LYS A 156 9.47 0.80 -0.52
N LEU A 157 8.19 0.44 -0.69
CA LEU A 157 7.73 -0.93 -0.42
C LEU A 157 8.42 -1.96 -1.31
N GLN A 158 8.72 -1.63 -2.56
CA GLN A 158 9.44 -2.53 -3.46
C GLN A 158 10.91 -2.71 -3.07
N SER A 159 11.55 -1.65 -2.56
CA SER A 159 12.98 -1.65 -2.21
C SER A 159 13.35 -2.56 -1.04
N VAL A 160 12.37 -2.97 -0.23
CA VAL A 160 12.58 -3.80 0.96
C VAL A 160 12.26 -5.28 0.73
N LEU A 161 11.77 -5.64 -0.46
CA LEU A 161 11.49 -7.03 -0.83
C LEU A 161 12.75 -7.75 -1.29
N GLU A 162 12.76 -9.07 -1.14
CA GLU A 162 13.79 -9.95 -1.70
C GLU A 162 13.79 -9.93 -3.24
N GLU A 163 14.93 -10.30 -3.82
CA GLU A 163 15.05 -10.45 -5.27
C GLU A 163 14.05 -11.49 -5.81
N GLY A 164 13.35 -11.12 -6.88
CA GLY A 164 12.32 -11.94 -7.51
C GLY A 164 10.90 -11.71 -6.96
N ASP A 165 10.76 -10.98 -5.86
CA ASP A 165 9.45 -10.57 -5.33
C ASP A 165 9.05 -9.17 -5.82
N GLN A 166 7.74 -8.90 -5.85
CA GLN A 166 7.21 -7.66 -6.40
C GLN A 166 5.96 -7.22 -5.65
N ILE A 167 5.87 -5.92 -5.35
CA ILE A 167 4.62 -5.30 -4.92
C ILE A 167 3.59 -5.38 -6.04
N CYS A 168 2.43 -5.96 -5.75
CA CYS A 168 1.29 -6.00 -6.66
C CYS A 168 0.51 -4.69 -6.58
N GLY A 169 0.21 -4.25 -5.35
CA GLY A 169 -0.63 -3.09 -5.10
C GLY A 169 -1.00 -2.90 -3.64
N VAL A 170 -1.76 -1.85 -3.39
CA VAL A 170 -2.27 -1.49 -2.06
C VAL A 170 -3.77 -1.26 -2.13
N GLY A 171 -4.47 -1.45 -1.01
CA GLY A 171 -5.92 -1.26 -0.95
C GLY A 171 -6.42 -0.65 0.35
N LEU A 172 -7.51 0.10 0.28
CA LEU A 172 -8.32 0.55 1.39
C LEU A 172 -9.67 -0.14 1.30
N SER A 173 -10.08 -0.82 2.36
CA SER A 173 -11.42 -1.41 2.47
C SER A 173 -12.15 -0.83 3.68
N VAL A 174 -13.34 -0.26 3.47
CA VAL A 174 -14.12 0.36 4.54
C VAL A 174 -14.89 -0.72 5.31
N ARG A 175 -14.76 -0.73 6.64
CA ARG A 175 -15.51 -1.60 7.56
C ARG A 175 -16.37 -0.76 8.50
N PHE A 176 -17.10 -1.42 9.40
CA PHE A 176 -18.04 -0.76 10.29
C PHE A 176 -17.36 0.32 11.16
N ASN A 177 -16.29 -0.06 11.87
CA ASN A 177 -15.59 0.80 12.84
C ASN A 177 -14.14 1.16 12.45
N SER A 178 -13.68 0.70 11.30
CA SER A 178 -12.27 0.80 10.89
C SER A 178 -12.12 0.86 9.37
N HIS A 179 -10.96 1.32 8.91
CA HIS A 179 -10.47 1.04 7.57
C HIS A 179 -9.44 -0.10 7.65
N LEU A 180 -9.46 -0.98 6.66
CA LEU A 180 -8.41 -1.97 6.45
C LEU A 180 -7.53 -1.47 5.33
N ILE A 181 -6.25 -1.21 5.63
CA ILE A 181 -5.25 -0.85 4.64
C ILE A 181 -4.45 -2.12 4.33
N SER A 182 -4.38 -2.53 3.08
CA SER A 182 -3.72 -3.75 2.66
C SER A 182 -2.56 -3.46 1.72
N ILE A 183 -1.50 -4.26 1.80
CA ILE A 183 -0.32 -4.21 0.93
C ILE A 183 -0.07 -5.61 0.40
N TRP A 184 -0.08 -5.75 -0.92
CA TRP A 184 -0.05 -7.04 -1.61
C TRP A 184 1.29 -7.22 -2.33
N HIS A 185 1.87 -8.41 -2.21
CA HIS A 185 3.08 -8.80 -2.93
C HIS A 185 2.91 -10.19 -3.55
N ARG A 186 3.84 -10.57 -4.43
CA ARG A 186 3.69 -11.71 -5.33
C ARG A 186 4.03 -13.07 -4.73
N ASP A 187 4.91 -13.12 -3.75
CA ASP A 187 5.48 -14.38 -3.29
C ASP A 187 5.46 -14.51 -1.76
N ALA A 188 4.44 -15.19 -1.24
CA ALA A 188 4.28 -15.42 0.18
C ALA A 188 5.24 -16.47 0.77
N SER A 189 6.15 -17.04 -0.03
CA SER A 189 7.23 -17.89 0.48
C SER A 189 8.45 -17.08 0.97
N ARG A 190 8.47 -15.77 0.70
CA ARG A 190 9.56 -14.84 1.04
C ARG A 190 9.38 -14.24 2.43
N GLN A 191 9.84 -14.97 3.46
CA GLN A 191 9.68 -14.52 4.85
C GLN A 191 10.37 -13.18 5.11
N GLN A 192 11.55 -12.93 4.53
CA GLN A 192 12.26 -11.67 4.73
C GLN A 192 11.50 -10.51 4.06
N SER A 193 10.94 -10.71 2.86
CA SER A 193 10.04 -9.73 2.23
C SER A 193 8.85 -9.37 3.14
N ILE A 194 8.20 -10.38 3.74
CA ILE A 194 7.04 -10.20 4.62
C ILE A 194 7.44 -9.34 5.82
N ASP A 195 8.52 -9.69 6.51
CA ASP A 195 8.96 -9.00 7.72
C ASP A 195 9.44 -7.58 7.42
N ASN A 196 10.21 -7.41 6.35
CA ASN A 196 10.72 -6.10 5.92
C ASN A 196 9.58 -5.14 5.51
N MET A 197 8.54 -5.65 4.86
CA MET A 197 7.38 -4.85 4.48
C MET A 197 6.63 -4.31 5.71
N LEU A 198 6.51 -5.12 6.77
CA LEU A 198 5.94 -4.66 8.04
C LEU A 198 6.83 -3.57 8.66
N GLN A 199 8.13 -3.82 8.79
CA GLN A 199 9.06 -2.84 9.38
C GLN A 199 9.05 -1.51 8.61
N CYS A 200 9.08 -1.56 7.28
CA CYS A 200 9.00 -0.37 6.43
C CYS A 200 7.76 0.48 6.75
N VAL A 201 6.59 -0.13 6.93
CA VAL A 201 5.37 0.62 7.30
C VAL A 201 5.47 1.20 8.69
N LEU A 202 6.01 0.47 9.67
CA LEU A 202 6.12 0.94 11.05
C LEU A 202 7.13 2.10 11.19
N ASP A 203 8.22 2.08 10.42
CA ASP A 203 9.26 3.11 10.44
C ASP A 203 8.81 4.39 9.72
N GLU A 204 8.16 4.26 8.57
CA GLU A 204 7.77 5.40 7.71
C GLU A 204 6.48 6.10 8.17
N LEU A 205 5.63 5.41 8.92
CA LEU A 205 4.44 6.04 9.51
C LEU A 205 4.82 6.89 10.75
N PRO A 206 4.32 8.14 10.84
CA PRO A 206 4.41 8.94 12.05
C PRO A 206 3.83 8.20 13.26
N ALA A 207 4.37 8.46 14.45
CA ALA A 207 4.02 7.74 15.67
C ALA A 207 2.50 7.75 15.96
N GLU A 208 1.81 8.84 15.64
CA GLU A 208 0.36 9.01 15.81
C GLU A 208 -0.48 8.20 14.82
N LEU A 209 0.10 7.77 13.70
CA LEU A 209 -0.56 6.98 12.65
C LEU A 209 -0.17 5.50 12.70
N ARG A 210 0.80 5.11 13.55
CA ARG A 210 1.27 3.73 13.62
C ARG A 210 0.19 2.80 14.18
N PRO A 211 -0.11 1.69 13.48
CA PRO A 211 -1.01 0.68 14.01
C PRO A 211 -0.35 -0.04 15.21
N LYS A 212 -1.16 -0.37 16.21
CA LYS A 212 -0.73 -1.21 17.34
C LYS A 212 -0.45 -2.65 16.88
N PRO A 213 0.36 -3.43 17.61
CA PRO A 213 0.67 -4.81 17.26
C PRO A 213 -0.54 -5.71 16.97
N ASP A 214 -1.63 -5.56 17.73
CA ASP A 214 -2.86 -6.36 17.55
C ASP A 214 -3.72 -5.91 16.35
N ASN A 215 -3.33 -4.81 15.71
CA ASN A 215 -4.08 -4.17 14.64
C ASN A 215 -3.49 -4.43 13.26
N TYR A 216 -2.57 -5.38 13.11
CA TYR A 216 -2.16 -5.83 11.79
C TYR A 216 -1.94 -7.35 11.76
N PHE A 217 -2.13 -7.94 10.59
CA PHE A 217 -1.90 -9.37 10.38
C PHE A 217 -1.52 -9.62 8.92
N TYR A 218 -0.77 -10.69 8.72
CA TYR A 218 -0.39 -11.17 7.39
C TYR A 218 -1.24 -12.39 7.03
N LYS A 219 -1.60 -12.51 5.76
CA LYS A 219 -2.33 -13.66 5.25
C LYS A 219 -1.91 -14.01 3.82
N LYS A 220 -1.61 -15.28 3.56
CA LYS A 220 -1.43 -15.77 2.18
C LYS A 220 -2.77 -15.70 1.45
N HIS A 221 -2.76 -15.38 0.16
CA HIS A 221 -3.98 -15.35 -0.63
C HIS A 221 -4.71 -16.70 -0.62
N SER A 222 -3.96 -17.80 -0.59
CA SER A 222 -4.48 -19.16 -0.50
C SER A 222 -5.29 -19.47 0.76
N ASP A 223 -5.10 -18.70 1.83
CA ASP A 223 -5.70 -18.99 3.14
C ASP A 223 -7.06 -18.29 3.30
N HIS A 224 -7.48 -17.51 2.30
CA HIS A 224 -8.79 -16.84 2.32
C HIS A 224 -9.91 -17.82 2.01
N ALA A 225 -11.00 -17.76 2.78
CA ALA A 225 -12.12 -18.70 2.68
C ALA A 225 -12.82 -18.70 1.30
N GLY A 226 -12.70 -17.61 0.54
CA GLY A 226 -13.25 -17.49 -0.81
C GLY A 226 -12.26 -17.82 -1.93
N PHE A 227 -11.01 -18.17 -1.59
CA PHE A 227 -9.97 -18.42 -2.59
C PHE A 227 -10.27 -19.69 -3.38
N LYS A 228 -10.33 -19.54 -4.70
CA LYS A 228 -10.50 -20.67 -5.63
C LYS A 228 -9.39 -20.65 -6.66
N VAL A 229 -8.54 -21.66 -6.65
CA VAL A 229 -7.46 -21.76 -7.64
C VAL A 229 -8.08 -21.95 -9.03
N PRO A 230 -7.80 -21.07 -10.01
CA PRO A 230 -8.22 -21.29 -11.38
C PRO A 230 -7.62 -22.59 -11.92
N PRO A 231 -8.37 -23.42 -12.67
CA PRO A 231 -7.88 -24.71 -13.17
C PRO A 231 -6.55 -24.61 -13.92
N GLU A 232 -6.35 -23.52 -14.69
CA GLU A 232 -5.13 -23.25 -15.44
C GLU A 232 -3.90 -22.95 -14.57
N LEU A 233 -4.10 -22.64 -13.27
CA LEU A 233 -3.03 -22.33 -12.32
C LEU A 233 -2.79 -23.44 -11.30
N GLN A 234 -3.62 -24.49 -11.29
CA GLN A 234 -3.55 -25.57 -10.31
C GLN A 234 -2.15 -26.20 -10.25
N ALA A 235 -1.57 -26.54 -11.41
CA ALA A 235 -0.23 -27.11 -11.49
C ALA A 235 0.87 -26.20 -10.93
N VAL A 236 0.73 -24.87 -11.06
CA VAL A 236 1.69 -23.89 -10.54
C VAL A 236 1.62 -23.87 -9.00
N VAL A 237 0.42 -23.84 -8.45
CA VAL A 237 0.19 -23.85 -7.00
C VAL A 237 0.69 -25.15 -6.37
N ASP A 238 0.39 -26.28 -7.00
CA ASP A 238 0.82 -27.59 -6.49
C ASP A 238 2.35 -27.74 -6.54
N SER A 239 2.99 -27.29 -7.62
CA SER A 239 4.45 -27.26 -7.70
C SER A 239 5.07 -26.40 -6.59
N GLN A 240 4.46 -25.25 -6.26
CA GLN A 240 4.96 -24.39 -5.20
C GLN A 240 4.78 -25.01 -3.82
N ARG A 241 3.63 -25.64 -3.55
CA ARG A 241 3.38 -26.37 -2.29
C ARG A 241 4.41 -27.48 -2.05
N VAL A 242 4.77 -28.23 -3.10
CA VAL A 242 5.81 -29.26 -3.01
C VAL A 242 7.17 -28.64 -2.65
N ARG A 243 7.53 -27.51 -3.26
CA ARG A 243 8.77 -26.79 -2.94
C ARG A 243 8.79 -26.26 -1.51
N GLU A 244 7.70 -25.66 -1.06
CA GLU A 244 7.57 -25.17 0.33
C GLU A 244 7.67 -26.32 1.34
N ALA A 245 7.00 -27.44 1.09
CA ALA A 245 7.07 -28.62 1.96
C ALA A 245 8.49 -29.19 2.03
N ALA A 246 9.20 -29.26 0.89
CA ALA A 246 10.59 -29.71 0.84
C ALA A 246 11.53 -28.75 1.58
N ALA A 247 11.36 -27.44 1.42
CA ALA A 247 12.15 -26.44 2.12
C ALA A 247 11.92 -26.50 3.64
N LYS A 248 10.67 -26.67 4.08
CA LYS A 248 10.33 -26.84 5.49
C LYS A 248 10.94 -28.11 6.07
N ALA A 249 10.83 -29.24 5.37
CA ALA A 249 11.46 -30.49 5.79
C ALA A 249 12.98 -30.37 5.90
N ALA A 250 13.63 -29.66 4.97
CA ALA A 250 15.07 -29.39 5.03
C ALA A 250 15.46 -28.51 6.22
N GLN A 251 14.66 -27.47 6.54
CA GLN A 251 14.87 -26.64 7.74
C GLN A 251 14.72 -27.45 9.03
N GLU A 252 13.71 -28.31 9.12
CA GLU A 252 13.48 -29.18 10.28
C GLU A 252 14.63 -30.17 10.47
N GLN A 253 15.13 -30.77 9.38
CA GLN A 253 16.30 -31.65 9.41
C GLN A 253 17.57 -30.90 9.85
N ALA A 254 17.79 -29.69 9.33
CA ALA A 254 18.93 -28.86 9.74
C ALA A 254 18.87 -28.46 11.22
N ALA A 255 17.68 -28.10 11.71
CA ALA A 255 17.46 -27.78 13.12
C ALA A 255 17.68 -28.99 14.03
N ALA A 256 17.24 -30.19 13.62
CA ALA A 256 17.47 -31.44 14.35
C ALA A 256 18.96 -31.84 14.38
N ALA A 257 19.69 -31.63 13.28
CA ALA A 257 21.13 -31.86 13.23
C ALA A 257 21.91 -30.89 14.12
N ALA A 258 21.48 -29.63 14.21
CA ALA A 258 22.09 -28.62 15.08
C ALA A 258 21.87 -28.89 16.58
N SER A 259 20.73 -29.49 16.96
CA SER A 259 20.44 -29.85 18.35
C SER A 259 21.06 -31.19 18.79
N GLY A 260 21.31 -32.11 17.85
CA GLY A 260 21.96 -33.41 18.11
C GLY A 260 23.49 -33.35 18.32
N GLY A 261 24.15 -32.23 17.98
CA GLY A 261 25.60 -32.07 18.04
C GLY A 261 26.19 -31.70 19.42
N GLN A 262 25.40 -31.57 20.48
CA GLN A 262 25.87 -31.12 21.81
C GLN A 262 26.09 -32.23 22.85
N ALA A 263 25.98 -33.51 22.49
CA ALA A 263 26.17 -34.62 23.44
C ALA A 263 27.30 -35.57 23.01
N SER A 264 28.56 -35.19 23.27
CA SER A 264 29.69 -36.11 23.58
C SER A 264 31.03 -35.36 23.54
N ASN A 265 31.48 -34.89 24.70
CA ASN A 265 32.90 -34.79 25.06
C ASN A 265 33.00 -34.45 26.56
N VAL A 266 32.49 -35.35 27.41
CA VAL A 266 32.96 -35.41 28.79
C VAL A 266 34.16 -36.34 28.77
N VAL A 267 35.35 -35.75 28.69
CA VAL A 267 36.60 -36.48 28.93
C VAL A 267 36.61 -36.84 30.40
N GLU A 268 36.36 -38.11 30.69
CA GLU A 268 36.43 -38.68 32.03
C GLU A 268 37.91 -38.68 32.48
N VAL A 269 38.25 -37.76 33.38
CA VAL A 269 39.58 -37.69 34.00
C VAL A 269 39.65 -38.77 35.08
N PRO A 270 40.61 -39.72 35.04
CA PRO A 270 40.69 -40.77 36.03
C PRO A 270 41.16 -40.21 37.39
N PRO A 271 40.76 -40.83 38.51
CA PRO A 271 41.11 -40.34 39.84
C PRO A 271 42.60 -40.59 40.12
N SER A 272 43.31 -39.51 40.45
CA SER A 272 44.67 -39.56 40.99
C SER A 272 44.63 -40.18 42.38
N GLY A 273 45.49 -41.19 42.57
CA GLY A 273 45.64 -41.94 43.81
C GLY A 273 46.18 -41.13 44.99
N ALA A 274 46.02 -41.78 46.15
CA ALA A 274 46.36 -41.35 47.49
C ALA A 274 47.83 -40.97 47.70
N GLU A 275 48.03 -39.97 48.58
CA GLU A 275 48.92 -40.01 49.75
C GLU A 275 48.41 -39.03 50.81
#